data_AF-A0A1H9TJK8-F1
#
_entry.id   AF-A0A1H9TJK8-F1
#
_cell.length_a   1.000
_cell.length_b   1.000
_cell.length_c   1.000
_cell.angle_alpha   90.00
_cell.angle_beta   90.00
_cell.angle_gamma   90.00
#
_symmetry.space_group_name_H-M   'P 1'
#
loop_
_entity.id
_entity.type
_entity.pdbx_description
1 polymer ?
#
loop_
_entity_poly.entity_id
_entity_poly.type
_entity_poly.pdbx_seq_one_letter_code
_entity_poly.pdbx_strand_id
1 'polypeptide(L)'
;MITKAEIINQPYSGQYKEIIYDVSDSLNSQSWTWVKFEDGDFNEWCGEFRGFPRAVALSKKFNIVLVLTSDYLFQIDCQSGELTKYETQPQYQSLTVTPSGVFIIADHYHIEKIESTINDKKPLESPIQMDTINFSGWSNNRLSITCDEFLNWDNHVELELDGDTLEITMKDLA
;
A
#
# COMPACT_ATOMS: atom_id res chain seq x y z
N MET A 1 -19.43 1.92 5.76
CA MET A 1 -18.04 2.40 5.58
C MET A 1 -17.09 1.27 5.94
N ILE A 2 -16.14 0.94 5.07
CA ILE A 2 -15.08 -0.03 5.31
C ILE A 2 -14.26 0.43 6.53
N THR A 3 -14.13 -0.44 7.51
CA THR A 3 -13.39 -0.23 8.75
C THR A 3 -12.13 -1.08 8.82
N LYS A 4 -12.10 -2.22 8.10
CA LYS A 4 -10.96 -3.13 7.99
C LYS A 4 -10.81 -3.63 6.54
N ALA A 5 -9.56 -3.82 6.12
CA ALA A 5 -9.21 -4.46 4.86
C ALA A 5 -7.98 -5.35 5.10
N GLU A 6 -8.04 -6.61 4.68
CA GLU A 6 -6.93 -7.57 4.85
C GLU A 6 -6.78 -8.47 3.61
N ILE A 7 -5.55 -8.64 3.13
CA ILE A 7 -5.26 -9.63 2.09
C ILE A 7 -5.44 -11.02 2.70
N ILE A 8 -6.18 -11.87 1.99
CA ILE A 8 -6.44 -13.26 2.38
C ILE A 8 -6.05 -14.22 1.24
N ASN A 9 -5.96 -15.51 1.57
CA ASN A 9 -5.92 -16.54 0.55
C ASN A 9 -7.27 -16.62 -0.18
N GLN A 10 -7.26 -17.22 -1.37
CA GLN A 10 -8.48 -17.48 -2.13
C GLN A 10 -9.55 -18.13 -1.25
N PRO A 11 -10.74 -17.51 -1.09
CA PRO A 11 -11.80 -18.06 -0.27
C PRO A 11 -12.46 -19.27 -0.97
N TYR A 12 -13.17 -20.08 -0.21
CA TYR A 12 -14.06 -21.09 -0.80
C TYR A 12 -15.24 -20.41 -1.49
N SER A 13 -15.70 -20.97 -2.61
CA SER A 13 -16.84 -20.43 -3.34
C SER A 13 -18.07 -20.30 -2.43
N GLY A 14 -18.65 -19.09 -2.39
CA GLY A 14 -19.81 -18.77 -1.58
C GLY A 14 -19.52 -18.51 -0.10
N GLN A 15 -18.25 -18.51 0.33
CA GLN A 15 -17.86 -18.16 1.70
C GLN A 15 -18.16 -16.69 2.02
N TYR A 16 -17.96 -15.80 1.04
CA TYR A 16 -18.25 -14.37 1.16
C TYR A 16 -19.08 -13.90 -0.02
N LYS A 17 -19.73 -12.73 0.13
CA LYS A 17 -20.15 -11.97 -1.05
C LYS A 17 -18.89 -11.53 -1.80
N GLU A 18 -18.81 -11.81 -3.09
CA GLU A 18 -17.65 -11.51 -3.93
C GLU A 18 -17.93 -10.28 -4.81
N ILE A 19 -16.93 -9.39 -4.94
CA ILE A 19 -16.94 -8.24 -5.84
C ILE A 19 -15.66 -8.28 -6.66
N ILE A 20 -15.79 -8.30 -7.99
CA ILE A 20 -14.64 -8.35 -8.90
C ILE A 20 -14.24 -6.93 -9.30
N TYR A 21 -13.00 -6.56 -8.97
CA TYR A 21 -12.35 -5.33 -9.36
C TYR A 21 -11.33 -5.63 -10.46
N ASP A 22 -11.81 -5.70 -11.70
CA ASP A 22 -10.99 -5.97 -12.87
C ASP A 22 -10.97 -4.78 -13.83
N VAL A 23 -9.82 -4.57 -14.44
CA VAL A 23 -9.61 -3.58 -15.51
C VAL A 23 -9.26 -4.38 -16.75
N SER A 24 -10.12 -4.38 -17.77
CA SER A 24 -9.88 -5.20 -18.96
C SER A 24 -8.69 -4.66 -19.77
N ASP A 25 -7.56 -5.37 -19.70
CA ASP A 25 -6.35 -5.08 -20.46
C ASP A 25 -5.70 -6.40 -20.93
N SER A 26 -5.11 -6.40 -22.13
CA SER A 26 -4.43 -7.57 -22.68
C SER A 26 -3.09 -7.87 -22.00
N LEU A 27 -2.54 -6.90 -21.26
CA LEU A 27 -1.30 -7.04 -20.49
C LEU A 27 -1.51 -7.58 -19.07
N ASN A 28 -2.75 -7.87 -18.69
CA ASN A 28 -3.07 -8.42 -17.38
C ASN A 28 -2.39 -9.77 -17.14
N SER A 29 -1.85 -9.93 -15.94
CA SER A 29 -1.39 -11.24 -15.49
C SER A 29 -2.58 -12.18 -15.26
N GLN A 30 -2.28 -13.47 -15.15
CA GLN A 30 -3.27 -14.48 -14.74
C GLN A 30 -3.45 -14.51 -13.21
N SER A 31 -2.73 -13.68 -12.47
CA SER A 31 -2.74 -13.64 -11.01
C SER A 31 -3.92 -12.83 -10.49
N TRP A 32 -4.37 -13.20 -9.29
CA TRP A 32 -5.43 -12.52 -8.57
C TRP A 32 -5.08 -12.36 -7.09
N THR A 33 -5.61 -11.31 -6.49
CA THR A 33 -5.48 -10.95 -5.09
C THR A 33 -6.86 -10.88 -4.46
N TRP A 34 -7.03 -11.51 -3.30
CA TRP A 34 -8.26 -11.46 -2.53
C TRP A 34 -8.08 -10.57 -1.31
N VAL A 35 -8.96 -9.60 -1.16
CA VAL A 35 -8.99 -8.70 0.01
C VAL A 35 -10.33 -8.86 0.70
N LYS A 36 -10.31 -9.26 1.96
CA LYS A 36 -11.51 -9.24 2.81
C LYS A 36 -11.71 -7.84 3.36
N PHE A 37 -12.91 -7.32 3.18
CA PHE A 37 -13.37 -6.06 3.76
C PHE A 37 -14.38 -6.33 4.86
N GLU A 38 -14.37 -5.46 5.87
CA GLU A 38 -15.35 -5.41 6.95
C GLU A 38 -15.86 -3.99 7.06
N ASP A 39 -17.17 -3.80 7.23
CA ASP A 39 -17.77 -2.50 7.53
C ASP A 39 -17.98 -2.26 9.04
N GLY A 40 -18.53 -1.09 9.38
CA GLY A 40 -18.83 -0.74 10.77
C GLY A 40 -19.93 -1.58 11.44
N ASP A 41 -20.70 -2.35 10.66
CA ASP A 41 -21.76 -3.23 11.12
C ASP A 41 -21.31 -4.71 11.13
N PHE A 42 -20.00 -4.95 10.96
CA PHE A 42 -19.37 -6.27 10.89
C PHE A 42 -19.82 -7.13 9.70
N ASN A 43 -20.33 -6.52 8.63
CA ASN A 43 -20.58 -7.24 7.39
C ASN A 43 -19.26 -7.45 6.64
N GLU A 44 -19.02 -8.69 6.22
CA GLU A 44 -17.82 -9.07 5.48
C GLU A 44 -18.13 -9.33 3.99
N TRP A 45 -17.23 -8.90 3.12
CA TRP A 45 -17.22 -9.29 1.71
C TRP A 45 -15.78 -9.42 1.20
N CYS A 46 -15.62 -10.09 0.07
CA CYS A 46 -14.33 -10.31 -0.55
C CYS A 46 -14.26 -9.53 -1.87
N GLY A 47 -13.23 -8.70 -2.01
CA GLY A 47 -12.83 -8.10 -3.27
C GLY A 47 -11.80 -8.94 -4.00
N GLU A 48 -12.01 -9.18 -5.28
CA GLU A 48 -11.07 -9.87 -6.17
C GLU A 48 -10.39 -8.86 -7.08
N PHE A 49 -9.07 -8.78 -7.01
CA PHE A 49 -8.27 -7.77 -7.71
C PHE A 49 -7.28 -8.45 -8.66
N ARG A 50 -7.11 -7.87 -9.84
CA ARG A 50 -6.11 -8.36 -10.81
C ARG A 50 -4.68 -8.17 -10.29
N GLY A 51 -3.82 -9.18 -10.44
CA GLY A 51 -2.40 -9.15 -10.07
C GLY A 51 -2.06 -9.92 -8.79
N PHE A 52 -0.78 -10.19 -8.58
CA PHE A 52 -0.23 -10.84 -7.38
C PHE A 52 -0.26 -9.88 -6.18
N PRO A 53 -0.56 -10.34 -4.95
CA PRO A 53 -0.71 -9.45 -3.80
C PRO A 53 0.62 -8.79 -3.42
N ARG A 54 0.60 -7.47 -3.20
CA ARG A 54 1.71 -6.75 -2.56
C ARG A 54 1.30 -6.19 -1.20
N ALA A 55 0.24 -5.38 -1.14
CA ALA A 55 -0.20 -4.76 0.10
C ALA A 55 -1.61 -4.18 0.02
N VAL A 56 -2.23 -3.97 1.19
CA VAL A 56 -3.49 -3.22 1.33
C VAL A 56 -3.36 -2.23 2.48
N ALA A 57 -3.86 -1.02 2.29
CA ALA A 57 -3.85 0.02 3.31
C ALA A 57 -5.18 0.79 3.31
N LEU A 58 -5.68 1.15 4.49
CA LEU A 58 -6.95 1.85 4.68
C LEU A 58 -6.72 3.17 5.41
N SER A 59 -7.23 4.27 4.86
CA SER A 59 -7.26 5.57 5.52
C SER A 59 -8.69 6.01 5.79
N LYS A 60 -9.06 6.07 7.07
CA LYS A 60 -10.34 6.64 7.52
C LYS A 60 -10.39 8.15 7.31
N LYS A 61 -9.24 8.82 7.37
CA LYS A 61 -9.13 10.28 7.16
C LYS A 61 -9.52 10.68 5.74
N PHE A 62 -9.08 9.90 4.76
CA PHE A 62 -9.33 10.19 3.34
C PHE A 62 -10.48 9.36 2.75
N ASN A 63 -11.12 8.49 3.53
CA ASN A 63 -12.17 7.57 3.08
C ASN A 63 -11.74 6.71 1.89
N ILE A 64 -10.49 6.22 1.90
CA ILE A 64 -9.92 5.45 0.81
C ILE A 64 -9.32 4.15 1.33
N VAL A 65 -9.46 3.08 0.55
CA VAL A 65 -8.58 1.92 0.61
C VAL A 65 -7.71 1.88 -0.63
N LEU A 66 -6.41 1.70 -0.43
CA LEU A 66 -5.47 1.40 -1.50
C LEU A 66 -5.16 -0.10 -1.49
N VAL A 67 -5.32 -0.74 -2.65
CA VAL A 67 -4.93 -2.14 -2.87
C VAL A 67 -3.83 -2.15 -3.91
N LEU A 68 -2.63 -2.58 -3.52
CA LEU A 68 -1.47 -2.69 -4.39
C LEU A 68 -1.28 -4.16 -4.79
N THR A 69 -1.29 -4.40 -6.10
CA THR A 69 -0.97 -5.68 -6.71
C THR A 69 0.22 -5.54 -7.67
N SER A 70 0.68 -6.64 -8.27
CA SER A 70 1.68 -6.58 -9.35
C SER A 70 1.22 -5.81 -10.58
N ASP A 71 -0.10 -5.74 -10.80
CA ASP A 71 -0.66 -5.25 -12.06
C ASP A 71 -1.23 -3.84 -11.89
N TYR A 72 -1.72 -3.48 -10.70
CA TYR A 72 -2.41 -2.22 -10.47
C TYR A 72 -2.25 -1.70 -9.03
N LEU A 73 -2.37 -0.38 -8.89
CA LEU A 73 -2.70 0.27 -7.63
C LEU A 73 -4.17 0.72 -7.72
N PHE A 74 -5.05 0.08 -6.97
CA PHE A 74 -6.48 0.39 -6.94
C PHE A 74 -6.83 1.36 -5.81
N GLN A 75 -7.72 2.30 -6.08
CA GLN A 75 -8.30 3.22 -5.11
C GLN A 75 -9.80 2.91 -4.94
N ILE A 76 -10.18 2.40 -3.78
CA ILE A 76 -11.57 2.09 -3.42
C ILE A 76 -12.12 3.15 -2.47
N ASP A 77 -13.35 3.59 -2.71
CA ASP A 77 -14.07 4.46 -1.77
C ASP A 77 -14.52 3.66 -0.54
N CYS A 78 -14.17 4.13 0.66
CA CYS A 78 -14.53 3.44 1.90
C CYS A 78 -16.04 3.41 2.16
N GLN A 79 -16.82 4.35 1.62
CA GLN A 79 -18.26 4.41 1.90
C GLN A 79 -19.05 3.44 1.04
N SER A 80 -18.83 3.46 -0.27
CA SER A 80 -19.55 2.64 -1.24
C SER A 80 -18.89 1.29 -1.51
N GLY A 81 -17.58 1.17 -1.29
CA GLY A 81 -16.79 0.01 -1.73
C GLY A 81 -16.56 -0.01 -3.24
N GLU A 82 -16.82 1.08 -3.96
CA GLU A 82 -16.63 1.15 -5.41
C GLU A 82 -15.19 1.51 -5.78
N LEU A 83 -14.73 0.97 -6.91
CA LEU A 83 -13.47 1.40 -7.53
C LEU A 83 -13.63 2.81 -8.08
N THR A 84 -12.84 3.74 -7.55
CA THR A 84 -12.87 5.14 -7.97
C THR A 84 -11.75 5.50 -8.93
N LYS A 85 -10.57 4.91 -8.75
CA LYS A 85 -9.39 5.10 -9.62
C LYS A 85 -8.47 3.90 -9.60
N TYR A 86 -7.62 3.79 -10.61
CA TYR A 86 -6.53 2.84 -10.64
C TYR A 86 -5.32 3.42 -11.39
N GLU A 87 -4.15 2.86 -11.13
CA GLU A 87 -2.92 3.08 -11.88
C GLU A 87 -2.40 1.74 -12.39
N THR A 88 -2.07 1.68 -13.68
CA THR A 88 -1.64 0.46 -14.37
C THR A 88 -0.14 0.22 -14.22
N GLN A 89 0.26 -1.03 -13.99
CA GLN A 89 1.64 -1.51 -13.88
C GLN A 89 2.51 -0.67 -12.93
N PRO A 90 2.10 -0.55 -11.65
CA PRO A 90 2.87 0.21 -10.67
C PRO A 90 4.22 -0.46 -10.41
N GLN A 91 5.28 0.37 -10.33
CA GLN A 91 6.62 -0.07 -9.93
C GLN A 91 6.74 -0.26 -8.41
N TYR A 92 5.70 0.11 -7.67
CA TYR A 92 5.67 0.10 -6.22
C TYR A 92 5.70 -1.32 -5.62
N GLN A 93 6.59 -1.54 -4.66
CA GLN A 93 6.72 -2.81 -3.94
C GLN A 93 6.07 -2.74 -2.56
N SER A 94 6.06 -1.57 -1.93
CA SER A 94 5.59 -1.39 -0.55
C SER A 94 4.50 -0.33 -0.47
N LEU A 95 3.49 -0.57 0.39
CA LEU A 95 2.41 0.35 0.70
C LEU A 95 2.06 0.23 2.18
N THR A 96 1.93 1.36 2.87
CA THR A 96 1.45 1.43 4.25
C THR A 96 0.65 2.72 4.49
N VAL A 97 0.09 2.87 5.68
CA VAL A 97 -0.61 4.07 6.12
C VAL A 97 -0.04 4.53 7.47
N THR A 98 0.28 5.80 7.56
CA THR A 98 0.69 6.44 8.81
C THR A 98 -0.46 6.44 9.83
N PRO A 99 -0.19 6.57 11.14
CA PRO A 99 -1.25 6.76 12.14
C PRO A 99 -2.13 7.99 11.88
N SER A 100 -1.60 9.02 11.21
CA SER A 100 -2.34 10.21 10.81
C SER A 100 -3.19 10.02 9.55
N GLY A 101 -3.13 8.86 8.90
CA GLY A 101 -3.95 8.46 7.76
C GLY A 101 -3.35 8.79 6.39
N VAL A 102 -2.13 9.32 6.31
CA VAL A 102 -1.40 9.51 5.04
C VAL A 102 -0.84 8.17 4.55
N PHE A 103 -1.06 7.85 3.29
CA PHE A 103 -0.48 6.65 2.68
C PHE A 103 0.97 6.91 2.30
N ILE A 104 1.81 5.90 2.50
CA ILE A 104 3.21 5.90 2.10
C ILE A 104 3.41 4.73 1.15
N ILE A 105 4.00 4.98 0.00
CA ILE A 105 4.26 4.00 -1.04
C ILE A 105 5.72 4.09 -1.47
N ALA A 106 6.32 2.97 -1.86
CA ALA A 106 7.70 2.95 -2.33
C ALA A 106 7.86 2.03 -3.53
N ASP A 107 8.64 2.47 -4.50
CA ASP A 107 9.28 1.60 -5.49
C ASP A 107 10.64 1.12 -4.93
N HIS A 108 11.58 0.73 -5.80
CA HIS A 108 12.91 0.31 -5.36
C HIS A 108 13.82 1.46 -4.89
N TYR A 109 13.56 2.70 -5.31
CA TYR A 109 14.47 3.84 -5.19
C TYR A 109 13.86 5.07 -4.51
N HIS A 110 12.53 5.22 -4.54
CA HIS A 110 11.82 6.40 -4.07
C HIS A 110 10.69 6.03 -3.12
N ILE A 111 10.42 6.94 -2.19
CA ILE A 111 9.27 6.91 -1.30
C ILE A 111 8.39 8.12 -1.62
N GLU A 112 7.10 7.88 -1.77
CA GLU A 112 6.10 8.91 -2.04
C GLU A 112 4.98 8.83 -1.01
N LYS A 113 4.34 9.97 -0.75
CA LYS A 113 3.10 10.04 0.02
C LYS A 113 1.89 10.24 -0.88
N ILE A 114 0.77 9.67 -0.47
CA ILE A 114 -0.56 9.88 -1.06
C ILE A 114 -1.51 10.33 0.05
N GLU A 115 -2.20 11.44 -0.16
CA GLU A 115 -3.21 11.95 0.76
C GLU A 115 -4.61 11.56 0.27
N SER A 116 -5.24 12.39 -0.56
CA SER A 116 -6.65 12.21 -0.95
C SER A 116 -6.86 11.45 -2.26
N THR A 117 -5.81 11.23 -3.06
CA THR A 117 -5.95 10.47 -4.31
C THR A 117 -4.62 9.99 -4.87
N ILE A 118 -4.62 8.82 -5.52
CA ILE A 118 -3.44 8.22 -6.17
C ILE A 118 -2.79 9.09 -7.27
N ASN A 119 -3.48 10.14 -7.75
CA ASN A 119 -2.94 11.07 -8.75
C ASN A 119 -2.10 12.20 -8.13
N ASP A 120 -2.23 12.48 -6.82
CA ASP A 120 -1.48 13.53 -6.11
C ASP A 120 -0.40 12.90 -5.23
N LYS A 121 0.52 12.19 -5.88
CA LYS A 121 1.71 11.62 -5.24
C LYS A 121 2.76 12.71 -5.05
N LYS A 122 3.36 12.74 -3.87
CA LYS A 122 4.44 13.69 -3.55
C LYS A 122 5.66 12.92 -3.04
N PRO A 123 6.85 13.13 -3.62
CA PRO A 123 8.05 12.48 -3.13
C PRO A 123 8.36 12.93 -1.70
N LEU A 124 8.94 12.02 -0.93
CA LEU A 124 9.56 12.31 0.36
C LEU A 124 11.07 12.31 0.19
N GLU A 125 11.71 13.37 0.68
CA GLU A 125 13.16 13.49 0.61
C GLU A 125 13.82 12.49 1.56
N SER A 126 14.83 11.80 1.06
CA SER A 126 15.64 10.84 1.82
C SER A 126 17.03 11.42 2.06
N PRO A 127 17.66 11.16 3.22
CA PRO A 127 19.03 11.59 3.49
C PRO A 127 20.06 10.90 2.60
N ILE A 128 19.70 9.78 1.97
CA ILE A 128 20.54 9.00 1.06
C ILE A 128 19.79 8.61 -0.21
N GLN A 129 20.53 8.29 -1.27
CA GLN A 129 19.96 7.60 -2.43
C GLN A 129 19.76 6.13 -2.08
N MET A 130 18.51 5.67 -2.18
CA MET A 130 18.12 4.33 -1.76
C MET A 130 18.07 3.37 -2.95
N ASP A 131 18.28 2.09 -2.67
CA ASP A 131 17.95 0.95 -3.50
C ASP A 131 17.23 -0.09 -2.62
N THR A 132 16.52 -1.04 -3.24
CA THR A 132 15.89 -2.19 -2.55
C THR A 132 15.00 -1.85 -1.33
N ILE A 133 14.28 -0.73 -1.38
CA ILE A 133 13.43 -0.26 -0.26
C ILE A 133 12.40 -1.30 0.19
N ASN A 134 12.33 -1.52 1.51
CA ASN A 134 11.34 -2.37 2.15
C ASN A 134 10.83 -1.77 3.47
N PHE A 135 9.52 -1.86 3.70
CA PHE A 135 8.86 -1.38 4.92
C PHE A 135 8.75 -2.50 5.95
N SER A 136 9.39 -2.33 7.10
CA SER A 136 9.36 -3.32 8.19
C SER A 136 8.23 -3.11 9.19
N GLY A 137 7.42 -2.06 9.02
CA GLY A 137 6.25 -1.76 9.85
C GLY A 137 6.43 -0.58 10.80
N TRP A 138 5.35 -0.24 11.51
CA TRP A 138 5.28 0.91 12.40
C TRP A 138 5.55 0.54 13.86
N SER A 139 6.34 1.35 14.54
CA SER A 139 6.55 1.30 15.99
C SER A 139 6.68 2.72 16.53
N ASN A 140 5.97 3.05 17.62
CA ASN A 140 6.02 4.37 18.26
C ASN A 140 5.88 5.57 17.28
N ASN A 141 4.91 5.49 16.36
CA ASN A 141 4.69 6.49 15.30
C ASN A 141 5.83 6.64 14.29
N ARG A 142 6.70 5.64 14.16
CA ARG A 142 7.80 5.63 13.18
C ARG A 142 7.73 4.39 12.31
N LEU A 143 7.87 4.56 11.01
CA LEU A 143 7.99 3.46 10.05
C LEU A 143 9.45 3.09 9.93
N SER A 144 9.78 1.85 10.24
CA SER A 144 11.11 1.29 10.00
C SER A 144 11.23 0.92 8.52
N ILE A 145 12.29 1.40 7.89
CA ILE A 145 12.59 1.20 6.48
C ILE A 145 13.99 0.58 6.39
N THR A 146 14.12 -0.49 5.61
CA THR A 146 15.42 -1.07 5.25
C THR A 146 15.67 -0.84 3.77
N CYS A 147 16.89 -0.46 3.42
CA CYS A 147 17.31 -0.25 2.04
C CYS A 147 18.82 -0.43 1.91
N ASP A 148 19.29 -0.61 0.68
CA ASP A 148 20.70 -0.48 0.36
C ASP A 148 21.02 0.96 -0.06
N GLU A 149 22.24 1.42 0.18
CA GLU A 149 22.69 2.67 -0.43
C GLU A 149 22.95 2.45 -1.93
N PHE A 150 22.41 3.33 -2.77
CA PHE A 150 22.53 3.22 -4.22
C PHE A 150 24.00 3.21 -4.65
N LEU A 151 24.38 2.23 -5.48
CA LEU A 151 25.77 1.93 -5.89
C LEU A 151 26.72 1.45 -4.78
N ASN A 152 26.19 1.15 -3.59
CA ASN A 152 26.92 0.60 -2.46
C ASN A 152 26.11 -0.53 -1.80
N TRP A 153 25.86 -1.61 -2.56
CA TRP A 153 24.98 -2.71 -2.16
C TRP A 153 25.47 -3.54 -0.96
N ASP A 154 26.72 -3.36 -0.54
CA ASP A 154 27.23 -3.95 0.71
C ASP A 154 26.84 -3.12 1.95
N ASN A 155 26.32 -1.90 1.75
CA ASN A 155 25.92 -0.99 2.80
C ASN A 155 24.40 -1.05 3.02
N HIS A 156 23.98 -1.99 3.87
CA HIS A 156 22.60 -2.11 4.34
C HIS A 156 22.30 -1.03 5.38
N VAL A 157 21.28 -0.22 5.13
CA VAL A 157 20.89 0.92 5.95
C VAL A 157 19.50 0.72 6.55
N GLU A 158 19.35 1.13 7.81
CA GLU A 158 18.04 1.33 8.44
C GLU A 158 17.71 2.83 8.50
N LEU A 159 16.53 3.17 7.99
CA LEU A 159 15.94 4.51 8.06
C LEU A 159 14.66 4.47 8.90
N GLU A 160 14.27 5.62 9.43
CA GLU A 160 12.98 5.83 10.07
C GLU A 160 12.25 6.99 9.42
N LEU A 161 10.98 6.77 9.08
CA LEU A 161 10.04 7.82 8.68
C LEU A 161 9.15 8.19 9.87
N ASP A 162 9.16 9.45 10.26
CA ASP A 162 8.28 9.97 11.32
C ASP A 162 6.84 10.14 10.82
N GLY A 163 5.86 9.60 11.55
CA GLY A 163 4.45 9.58 11.15
C GLY A 163 3.73 10.92 11.20
N ASP A 164 4.29 11.90 11.91
CA ASP A 164 3.74 13.25 12.03
C ASP A 164 4.40 14.22 11.05
N THR A 165 5.74 14.26 11.03
CA THR A 165 6.49 15.20 10.16
C THR A 165 6.68 14.69 8.74
N LEU A 166 6.61 13.36 8.54
CA LEU A 166 6.95 12.68 7.29
C LEU A 166 8.41 12.89 6.86
N GLU A 167 9.29 13.17 7.80
CA GLU A 167 10.72 13.27 7.59
C GLU A 167 11.37 11.89 7.69
N ILE A 168 12.26 11.57 6.74
CA ILE A 168 13.05 10.34 6.74
C ILE A 168 14.42 10.65 7.35
N THR A 169 14.83 9.85 8.34
CA THR A 169 16.10 10.01 9.05
C THR A 169 16.85 8.69 9.11
N MET A 170 18.17 8.75 9.20
CA MET A 170 18.99 7.57 9.51
C MET A 170 18.63 7.08 10.90
N LYS A 171 18.51 5.76 11.07
CA LYS A 171 18.31 5.18 12.39
C LYS A 171 19.67 5.09 13.10
N ASP A 172 19.82 5.84 14.18
CA ASP A 172 21.05 5.76 14.98
C ASP A 172 21.18 4.36 15.60
N LEU A 173 22.27 3.67 15.27
CA LEU A 173 22.67 2.44 15.97
C LEU A 173 23.16 2.84 17.37
N ALA A 174 22.30 2.62 18.37
CA ALA A 174 22.62 2.81 19.78
C ALA A 174 23.72 1.86 20.27
#